data_AF-A0A101XLQ5-F1
#
_entry.id   AF-A0A101XLQ5-F1
#
_cell.length_a   1.000
_cell.length_b   1.000
_cell.length_c   1.000
_cell.angle_alpha   90.00
_cell.angle_beta   90.00
_cell.angle_gamma   90.00
#
_symmetry.space_group_name_H-M   'P 1'
#
loop_
_entity.id
_entity.type
_entity.pdbx_description
1 polymer ?
#
loop_
_entity_poly.entity_id
_entity_poly.type
_entity_poly.pdbx_seq_one_letter_code
_entity_poly.pdbx_strand_id
1 'polypeptide(L)'
;MEALTSVYAHTILGYLTSRYEMIDIVDEELGAGMEVTRSVLGVNPVGAWTPEMAWSMDLLDIYEKHSIRYTVLCGDNHFPGVQGDKGSIYEAYSLGGRLTIFFRDERLSDILSFQNNLPDERSALKLAAMLSRSIVETGGELVVIALDGENFIAMSKTPAMVGFMLDKLYSYLTRMQELGIAETVRLSQVNQPRRVISYVPTTSWLGGFTKWDGERREHADYWVKVLDTYRYMRGLEEALGGKVTEARYAIWHALDSDFWWAEFWTPDLIEHWINEARGVLDSRFKMSMRPLKDVYSGVVNRPIDIELEFNNDMGTQARFRIICLDTQVELTIQPGSSRVKCTVVPRLAGSYRVPIFVVSGNYIYLQTYVTLNVVYGNRDPPSSAGEPSNPVGRFFI
;
A
#
# COMPACT_ATOMS: atom_id res chain seq x y z
N MET A 1 -6.23 2.80 -30.59
CA MET A 1 -6.25 2.20 -29.24
C MET A 1 -4.83 2.21 -28.68
N GLU A 2 -4.71 2.43 -27.38
CA GLU A 2 -3.47 2.33 -26.62
C GLU A 2 -3.77 1.45 -25.40
N ALA A 3 -2.90 0.49 -25.10
CA ALA A 3 -3.03 -0.32 -23.91
C ALA A 3 -2.14 0.27 -22.80
N LEU A 4 -2.78 0.65 -21.70
CA LEU A 4 -2.10 0.97 -20.45
C LEU A 4 -1.98 -0.31 -19.63
N THR A 5 -1.04 -0.33 -18.69
CA THR A 5 -0.97 -1.36 -17.66
C THR A 5 -1.68 -0.90 -16.38
N SER A 6 -1.79 -1.80 -15.42
CA SER A 6 -2.14 -1.52 -14.02
C SER A 6 -1.30 -2.46 -13.15
N VAL A 7 -1.50 -2.42 -11.83
CA VAL A 7 -0.98 -3.46 -10.93
C VAL A 7 -1.76 -4.77 -11.08
N TYR A 8 -1.15 -5.88 -10.65
CA TYR A 8 -1.67 -7.23 -10.83
C TYR A 8 -3.05 -7.52 -10.20
N ALA A 9 -3.30 -7.05 -8.98
CA ALA A 9 -4.52 -7.31 -8.20
C ALA A 9 -5.26 -6.02 -7.84
N HIS A 10 -5.12 -4.96 -8.65
CA HIS A 10 -5.83 -3.70 -8.49
C HIS A 10 -5.75 -3.08 -7.07
N THR A 11 -4.59 -3.17 -6.40
CA THR A 11 -4.45 -2.61 -5.04
C THR A 11 -4.48 -1.08 -4.99
N ILE A 12 -4.88 -0.53 -3.84
CA ILE A 12 -5.05 0.93 -3.64
C ILE A 12 -3.72 1.68 -3.39
N LEU A 13 -2.94 1.85 -4.45
CA LEU A 13 -1.50 2.20 -4.39
C LEU A 13 -1.15 3.36 -3.44
N GLY A 14 -1.65 4.57 -3.71
CA GLY A 14 -1.29 5.77 -2.95
C GLY A 14 -1.66 5.67 -1.48
N TYR A 15 -2.72 4.93 -1.14
CA TYR A 15 -3.07 4.63 0.25
C TYR A 15 -2.03 3.70 0.90
N LEU A 16 -1.68 2.60 0.23
CA LEU A 16 -0.71 1.63 0.74
C LEU A 16 0.67 2.23 0.98
N THR A 17 1.19 3.04 0.06
CA THR A 17 2.51 3.67 0.22
C THR A 17 2.49 4.73 1.30
N SER A 18 1.51 5.64 1.27
CA SER A 18 1.48 6.83 2.14
C SER A 18 1.15 6.50 3.60
N ARG A 19 0.35 5.45 3.84
CA ARG A 19 -0.16 5.10 5.17
C ARG A 19 0.62 3.97 5.83
N TYR A 20 1.11 3.02 5.05
CA TYR A 20 1.68 1.77 5.55
C TYR A 20 3.09 1.49 5.04
N GLU A 21 3.66 2.38 4.22
CA GLU A 21 5.01 2.26 3.66
C GLU A 21 5.20 0.94 2.88
N MET A 22 4.12 0.40 2.30
CA MET A 22 4.13 -0.84 1.52
C MET A 22 4.69 -0.63 0.09
N ILE A 23 5.84 0.04 0.00
CA ILE A 23 6.52 0.36 -1.27
C ILE A 23 6.88 -0.90 -2.04
N ASP A 24 7.32 -1.96 -1.33
CA ASP A 24 7.73 -3.22 -1.95
C ASP A 24 6.55 -3.99 -2.56
N ILE A 25 5.36 -3.90 -1.97
CA ILE A 25 4.15 -4.49 -2.53
C ILE A 25 3.81 -3.79 -3.85
N VAL A 26 3.66 -2.46 -3.81
CA VAL A 26 3.26 -1.67 -4.98
C VAL A 26 4.27 -1.78 -6.12
N ASP A 27 5.56 -1.74 -5.81
CA ASP A 27 6.64 -1.90 -6.80
C ASP A 27 6.63 -3.25 -7.51
N GLU A 28 6.47 -4.34 -6.75
CA GLU A 28 6.49 -5.69 -7.32
C GLU A 28 5.21 -6.00 -8.08
N GLU A 29 4.08 -5.53 -7.56
CA GLU A 29 2.77 -5.75 -8.17
C GLU A 29 2.62 -4.98 -9.49
N LEU A 30 3.18 -3.77 -9.58
CA LEU A 30 3.27 -3.04 -10.85
C LEU A 30 4.12 -3.81 -11.87
N GLY A 31 5.28 -4.32 -11.45
CA GLY A 31 6.14 -5.14 -12.30
C GLY A 31 5.41 -6.39 -12.83
N ALA A 32 4.64 -7.05 -11.97
CA ALA A 32 3.82 -8.20 -12.35
C ALA A 32 2.70 -7.82 -13.34
N GLY A 33 1.98 -6.72 -13.10
CA GLY A 33 0.94 -6.24 -14.01
C GLY A 33 1.48 -5.83 -15.38
N MET A 34 2.67 -5.23 -15.43
CA MET A 34 3.38 -4.93 -16.68
C MET A 34 3.75 -6.19 -17.46
N GLU A 35 4.19 -7.25 -16.78
CA GLU A 35 4.51 -8.53 -17.41
C GLU A 35 3.26 -9.22 -17.94
N VAL A 36 2.14 -9.19 -17.21
CA VAL A 36 0.84 -9.68 -17.72
C VAL A 36 0.45 -8.90 -18.98
N THR A 37 0.54 -7.57 -18.94
CA THR A 37 0.22 -6.72 -20.10
C THR A 37 1.08 -7.08 -21.32
N ARG A 38 2.38 -7.27 -21.11
CA ARG A 38 3.34 -7.63 -22.17
C ARG A 38 3.06 -9.01 -22.75
N SER A 39 2.90 -10.00 -21.90
CA SER A 39 2.72 -11.40 -22.30
C SER A 39 1.37 -11.63 -23.00
N VAL A 40 0.31 -10.97 -22.56
CA VAL A 40 -1.05 -11.13 -23.10
C VAL A 40 -1.29 -10.27 -24.34
N LEU A 41 -0.89 -8.99 -24.31
CA LEU A 41 -1.19 -8.03 -25.39
C LEU A 41 -0.03 -7.83 -26.38
N GLY A 42 1.17 -8.32 -26.08
CA GLY A 42 2.35 -8.17 -26.94
C GLY A 42 2.87 -6.72 -27.03
N VAL A 43 2.50 -5.85 -26.10
CA VAL A 43 2.89 -4.43 -26.06
C VAL A 43 3.76 -4.14 -24.83
N ASN A 44 4.67 -3.18 -24.94
CA ASN A 44 5.37 -2.66 -23.77
C ASN A 44 4.62 -1.42 -23.25
N PRO A 45 3.86 -1.52 -22.14
CA PRO A 45 3.08 -0.40 -21.64
C PRO A 45 4.00 0.71 -21.15
N VAL A 46 3.69 1.95 -21.53
CA VAL A 46 4.42 3.16 -21.13
C VAL A 46 3.57 4.11 -20.28
N GLY A 47 2.31 3.76 -20.07
CA GLY A 47 1.40 4.44 -19.17
C GLY A 47 0.74 3.42 -18.24
N ALA A 48 0.41 3.86 -17.03
CA ALA A 48 -0.27 3.07 -16.03
C ALA A 48 -1.62 3.71 -15.69
N TRP A 49 -2.66 2.89 -15.55
CA TRP A 49 -3.84 3.25 -14.78
C TRP A 49 -3.48 3.08 -13.31
N THR A 50 -3.53 4.17 -12.54
CA THR A 50 -3.44 4.11 -11.07
C THR A 50 -4.81 3.66 -10.56
N PRO A 51 -4.96 2.44 -9.97
CA PRO A 51 -6.23 1.98 -9.39
C PRO A 51 -6.87 3.06 -8.53
N GLU A 52 -8.15 3.30 -8.74
CA GLU A 52 -8.93 4.32 -8.01
C GLU A 52 -8.34 5.74 -8.09
N MET A 53 -7.45 5.98 -9.06
CA MET A 53 -6.59 7.17 -9.08
C MET A 53 -5.98 7.45 -7.71
N ALA A 54 -5.73 6.41 -6.90
CA ALA A 54 -5.23 6.51 -5.54
C ALA A 54 -3.75 6.90 -5.60
N TRP A 55 -3.51 8.20 -5.51
CA TRP A 55 -2.21 8.81 -5.72
C TRP A 55 -1.53 9.15 -4.40
N SER A 56 -0.20 9.05 -4.39
CA SER A 56 0.70 9.68 -3.43
C SER A 56 2.01 10.03 -4.14
N MET A 57 2.79 10.96 -3.59
CA MET A 57 4.09 11.30 -4.17
C MET A 57 5.10 10.14 -4.14
N ASP A 58 4.92 9.14 -3.26
CA ASP A 58 5.80 7.96 -3.17
C ASP A 58 5.73 7.09 -4.44
N LEU A 59 4.63 7.17 -5.19
CA LEU A 59 4.47 6.43 -6.45
C LEU A 59 5.42 6.94 -7.55
N LEU A 60 5.96 8.15 -7.42
CA LEU A 60 6.82 8.75 -8.46
C LEU A 60 8.09 7.93 -8.70
N ASP A 61 8.75 7.50 -7.62
CA ASP A 61 9.96 6.69 -7.69
C ASP A 61 9.67 5.29 -8.25
N ILE A 62 8.53 4.72 -7.88
CA ILE A 62 8.09 3.41 -8.39
C ILE A 62 7.82 3.51 -9.90
N TYR A 63 7.05 4.50 -10.33
CA TYR A 63 6.69 4.66 -11.74
C TYR A 63 7.91 4.94 -12.61
N GLU A 64 8.85 5.78 -12.15
CA GLU A 64 10.10 6.02 -12.87
C GLU A 64 10.94 4.75 -13.00
N LYS A 65 11.09 3.97 -11.91
CA LYS A 65 11.83 2.70 -11.93
C LYS A 65 11.28 1.72 -12.96
N HIS A 66 9.96 1.68 -13.11
CA HIS A 66 9.26 0.83 -14.09
C HIS A 66 9.12 1.47 -15.48
N SER A 67 9.74 2.63 -15.73
CA SER A 67 9.66 3.37 -17.01
C SER A 67 8.23 3.76 -17.42
N ILE A 68 7.35 3.95 -16.43
CA ILE A 68 6.02 4.55 -16.65
C ILE A 68 6.20 6.04 -16.90
N ARG A 69 5.66 6.51 -18.03
CA ARG A 69 5.83 7.90 -18.49
C ARG A 69 4.62 8.78 -18.21
N TYR A 70 3.46 8.18 -17.97
CA TYR A 70 2.25 8.93 -17.62
C TYR A 70 1.21 8.11 -16.86
N THR A 71 0.34 8.82 -16.15
CA THR A 71 -0.90 8.30 -15.54
C THR A 71 -2.03 9.33 -15.68
N VAL A 72 -3.26 8.92 -15.35
CA VAL A 72 -4.46 9.76 -15.31
C VAL A 72 -4.94 9.87 -13.86
N LEU A 73 -5.18 11.08 -13.39
CA LEU A 73 -5.71 11.39 -12.07
C LEU A 73 -7.01 12.21 -12.15
N CYS A 74 -7.72 12.36 -11.03
CA CYS A 74 -9.01 13.04 -11.03
C CYS A 74 -8.85 14.57 -11.04
N GLY A 75 -9.46 15.25 -12.01
CA GLY A 75 -9.47 16.71 -12.10
C GLY A 75 -10.02 17.36 -10.85
N ASP A 76 -11.20 16.98 -10.37
CA ASP A 76 -11.86 17.72 -9.28
C ASP A 76 -11.23 17.42 -7.92
N ASN A 77 -10.73 16.21 -7.71
CA ASN A 77 -10.18 15.79 -6.41
C ASN A 77 -8.67 16.02 -6.26
N HIS A 78 -7.88 15.97 -7.33
CA HIS A 78 -6.43 16.18 -7.26
C HIS A 78 -6.03 17.60 -7.69
N PHE A 79 -6.55 18.09 -8.81
CA PHE A 79 -6.08 19.33 -9.44
C PHE A 79 -6.15 20.57 -8.52
N PRO A 80 -7.17 20.77 -7.66
CA PRO A 80 -7.24 21.93 -6.80
C PRO A 80 -6.01 22.10 -5.91
N GLY A 81 -5.47 20.99 -5.38
CA GLY A 81 -4.30 20.99 -4.48
C GLY A 81 -2.94 20.85 -5.17
N VAL A 82 -2.89 20.74 -6.51
CA VAL A 82 -1.63 20.71 -7.27
C VAL A 82 -0.84 22.00 -7.04
N GLN A 83 0.48 21.86 -6.89
CA GLN A 83 1.43 22.99 -6.75
C GLN A 83 2.40 23.05 -7.93
N GLY A 84 2.93 24.24 -8.20
CA GLY A 84 3.81 24.53 -9.33
C GLY A 84 3.09 25.32 -10.43
N ASP A 85 3.60 25.26 -11.65
CA ASP A 85 2.98 25.92 -12.80
C ASP A 85 1.77 25.11 -13.27
N LYS A 86 0.56 25.58 -12.96
CA LYS A 86 -0.69 24.94 -13.40
C LYS A 86 -1.63 25.92 -14.10
N GLY A 87 -2.30 25.44 -15.15
CA GLY A 87 -3.36 26.14 -15.87
C GLY A 87 -4.71 25.51 -15.57
N SER A 88 -5.20 24.67 -16.48
CA SER A 88 -6.46 23.93 -16.33
C SER A 88 -6.26 22.40 -16.35
N ILE A 89 -7.29 21.62 -16.02
CA ILE A 89 -7.25 20.16 -16.18
C ILE A 89 -7.08 19.71 -17.65
N TYR A 90 -7.26 20.62 -18.61
CA TYR A 90 -7.26 20.34 -20.03
C TYR A 90 -5.86 20.43 -20.70
N GLU A 91 -4.82 20.15 -19.91
CA GLU A 91 -3.41 20.25 -20.29
C GLU A 91 -2.64 19.05 -19.70
N ALA A 92 -1.51 18.70 -20.30
CA ALA A 92 -0.58 17.70 -19.76
C ALA A 92 0.45 18.37 -18.84
N TYR A 93 0.75 17.75 -17.71
CA TYR A 93 1.66 18.30 -16.69
C TYR A 93 2.85 17.40 -16.42
N SER A 94 4.06 17.96 -16.39
CA SER A 94 5.24 17.24 -15.93
C SER A 94 5.36 17.36 -14.43
N LEU A 95 5.26 16.25 -13.69
CA LEU A 95 5.53 16.20 -12.27
C LEU A 95 7.04 16.05 -12.04
N GLY A 96 7.67 17.15 -11.65
CA GLY A 96 9.10 17.21 -11.33
C GLY A 96 10.04 16.82 -12.49
N GLY A 97 9.58 16.86 -13.74
CA GLY A 97 10.37 16.41 -14.89
C GLY A 97 10.41 14.90 -15.12
N ARG A 98 9.67 14.11 -14.32
CA ARG A 98 9.82 12.64 -14.24
C ARG A 98 8.62 11.87 -14.81
N LEU A 99 7.41 12.33 -14.51
CA LEU A 99 6.17 11.67 -14.89
C LEU A 99 5.18 12.69 -15.45
N THR A 100 4.45 12.35 -16.51
CA THR A 100 3.36 13.21 -16.99
C THR A 100 2.04 12.82 -16.34
N ILE A 101 1.36 13.82 -15.79
CA ILE A 101 0.03 13.68 -15.20
C ILE A 101 -0.99 14.28 -16.16
N PHE A 102 -2.00 13.49 -16.47
CA PHE A 102 -3.22 13.94 -17.11
C PHE A 102 -4.34 13.99 -16.07
N PHE A 103 -5.21 15.00 -16.14
CA PHE A 103 -6.37 15.08 -15.26
C PHE A 103 -7.65 14.80 -16.05
N ARG A 104 -8.46 13.85 -15.60
CA ARG A 104 -9.78 13.62 -16.20
C ARG A 104 -10.74 14.76 -15.91
N ASP A 105 -11.61 15.07 -16.87
CA ASP A 105 -12.82 15.84 -16.63
C ASP A 105 -13.83 14.93 -15.92
N GLU A 106 -13.98 15.12 -14.60
CA GLU A 106 -14.83 14.29 -13.75
C GLU A 106 -16.28 14.33 -14.25
N ARG A 107 -16.83 15.52 -14.51
CA ARG A 107 -18.21 15.70 -14.98
C ARG A 107 -18.50 14.91 -16.26
N LEU A 108 -17.65 15.03 -17.28
CA LEU A 108 -17.86 14.30 -18.54
C LEU A 108 -17.69 12.79 -18.35
N SER A 109 -16.73 12.38 -17.53
CA SER A 109 -16.49 10.98 -17.19
C SER A 109 -17.69 10.36 -16.47
N ASP A 110 -18.25 11.05 -15.49
CA ASP A 110 -19.37 10.57 -14.68
C ASP A 110 -20.69 10.56 -15.45
N ILE A 111 -20.91 11.53 -16.35
CA ILE A 111 -22.06 11.52 -17.25
C ILE A 111 -22.06 10.25 -18.09
N LEU A 112 -20.90 9.91 -18.66
CA LEU A 112 -20.75 8.73 -19.50
C LEU A 112 -20.85 7.43 -18.69
N SER A 113 -20.32 7.42 -17.47
CA SER A 113 -20.27 6.25 -16.59
C SER A 113 -21.61 5.92 -15.94
N PHE A 114 -22.30 6.92 -15.38
CA PHE A 114 -23.38 6.70 -14.42
C PHE A 114 -24.69 7.42 -14.78
N GLN A 115 -24.65 8.46 -15.62
CA GLN A 115 -25.81 9.31 -15.92
C GLN A 115 -26.36 9.09 -17.33
N ASN A 116 -26.36 7.84 -17.78
CA ASN A 116 -26.65 7.45 -19.16
C ASN A 116 -27.89 6.53 -19.30
N ASN A 117 -28.88 6.68 -18.42
CA ASN A 117 -30.16 5.99 -18.55
C ASN A 117 -31.01 6.67 -19.64
N LEU A 118 -31.09 6.04 -20.80
CA LEU A 118 -31.60 6.60 -22.05
C LEU A 118 -32.88 5.87 -22.49
N PRO A 119 -34.07 6.49 -22.40
CA PRO A 119 -35.32 5.80 -22.68
C PRO A 119 -35.53 5.48 -24.17
N ASP A 120 -34.91 6.24 -25.07
CA ASP A 120 -35.10 6.14 -26.51
C ASP A 120 -33.87 6.63 -27.30
N GLU A 121 -33.86 6.35 -28.60
CA GLU A 121 -32.80 6.80 -29.53
C GLU A 121 -32.66 8.32 -29.57
N ARG A 122 -33.76 9.07 -29.39
CA ARG A 122 -33.73 10.53 -29.38
C ARG A 122 -32.90 11.05 -28.20
N SER A 123 -33.07 10.45 -27.03
CA SER A 123 -32.31 10.77 -25.82
C SER A 123 -30.85 10.39 -26.00
N ALA A 124 -30.57 9.24 -26.61
CA ALA A 124 -29.21 8.81 -26.94
C ALA A 124 -28.50 9.79 -27.88
N LEU A 125 -29.15 10.19 -28.98
CA LEU A 125 -28.63 11.19 -29.92
C LEU A 125 -28.37 12.54 -29.23
N LYS A 126 -29.28 12.96 -28.35
CA LYS A 126 -29.14 14.21 -27.59
C LYS A 126 -27.93 14.15 -26.67
N LEU A 127 -27.72 13.04 -25.95
CA LEU A 127 -26.58 12.88 -25.05
C LEU A 127 -25.26 12.86 -25.83
N ALA A 128 -25.18 12.10 -26.93
CA ALA A 128 -24.00 12.08 -27.80
C ALA A 128 -23.65 13.48 -28.36
N ALA A 129 -24.67 14.23 -28.79
CA ALA A 129 -24.49 15.60 -29.29
C ALA A 129 -24.06 16.56 -28.17
N MET A 130 -24.61 16.40 -26.97
CA MET A 130 -24.23 17.21 -25.80
C MET A 130 -22.79 16.93 -25.37
N LEU A 131 -22.35 15.67 -25.33
CA LEU A 131 -20.99 15.28 -24.96
C LEU A 131 -19.97 15.82 -25.98
N SER A 132 -20.21 15.60 -27.28
CA SER A 132 -19.34 16.12 -28.35
C SER A 132 -19.24 17.65 -28.32
N ARG A 133 -20.36 18.35 -28.12
CA ARG A 133 -20.37 19.81 -27.92
C ARG A 133 -19.59 20.23 -26.67
N SER A 134 -19.80 19.55 -25.54
CA SER A 134 -19.13 19.88 -24.28
C SER A 134 -17.61 19.74 -24.39
N ILE A 135 -17.11 18.73 -25.11
CA ILE A 135 -15.68 18.54 -25.36
C ILE A 135 -15.08 19.78 -26.05
N VAL A 136 -15.73 20.29 -27.10
CA VAL A 136 -15.27 21.48 -27.83
C VAL A 136 -15.40 22.75 -26.99
N GLU A 137 -16.48 22.88 -26.22
CA GLU A 137 -16.74 24.05 -25.36
C GLU A 137 -15.77 24.19 -24.18
N THR A 138 -15.01 23.15 -23.84
CA THR A 138 -13.92 23.28 -22.85
C THR A 138 -12.87 24.30 -23.27
N GLY A 139 -12.65 24.47 -24.59
CA GLY A 139 -11.62 25.32 -25.16
C GLY A 139 -10.18 24.92 -24.81
N GLY A 140 -9.99 23.75 -24.17
CA GLY A 140 -8.69 23.26 -23.75
C GLY A 140 -7.94 22.50 -24.84
N GLU A 141 -6.63 22.32 -24.66
CA GLU A 141 -5.79 21.60 -25.64
C GLU A 141 -6.04 20.08 -25.62
N LEU A 142 -6.47 19.54 -24.48
CA LEU A 142 -6.71 18.12 -24.28
C LEU A 142 -7.88 17.91 -23.33
N VAL A 143 -8.86 17.08 -23.71
CA VAL A 143 -9.94 16.66 -22.80
C VAL A 143 -9.77 15.17 -22.51
N VAL A 144 -9.51 14.82 -21.25
CA VAL A 144 -9.41 13.41 -20.83
C VAL A 144 -10.72 12.98 -20.20
N ILE A 145 -11.36 11.97 -20.79
CA ILE A 145 -12.54 11.30 -20.25
C ILE A 145 -12.09 9.90 -19.85
N ALA A 146 -12.19 9.57 -18.57
CA ALA A 146 -11.67 8.33 -18.02
C ALA A 146 -12.63 7.72 -16.98
N LEU A 147 -12.97 6.46 -17.21
CA LEU A 147 -13.98 5.70 -16.50
C LEU A 147 -13.65 4.21 -16.55
N ASP A 148 -14.21 3.44 -15.62
CA ASP A 148 -14.11 1.98 -15.65
C ASP A 148 -14.74 1.42 -16.91
N GLY A 149 -14.14 0.35 -17.43
CA GLY A 149 -14.43 -0.18 -18.76
C GLY A 149 -15.84 -0.73 -18.94
N GLU A 150 -16.48 -1.12 -17.84
CA GLU A 150 -17.81 -1.71 -17.81
C GLU A 150 -18.88 -0.73 -17.33
N ASN A 151 -18.53 0.31 -16.57
CA ASN A 151 -19.51 1.16 -15.87
C ASN A 151 -20.60 1.69 -16.80
N PHE A 152 -20.21 2.23 -17.96
CA PHE A 152 -21.18 2.84 -18.89
C PHE A 152 -22.29 1.87 -19.33
N ILE A 153 -22.01 0.57 -19.42
CA ILE A 153 -23.01 -0.41 -19.87
C ILE A 153 -23.59 -1.22 -18.72
N ALA A 154 -22.76 -1.61 -17.74
CA ALA A 154 -23.14 -2.46 -16.61
C ALA A 154 -24.06 -1.72 -15.62
N MET A 155 -23.86 -0.41 -15.44
CA MET A 155 -24.64 0.41 -14.52
C MET A 155 -25.90 1.01 -15.18
N SER A 156 -26.05 0.86 -16.50
CA SER A 156 -27.18 1.41 -17.24
C SER A 156 -28.40 0.50 -17.17
N LYS A 157 -29.58 1.09 -16.96
CA LYS A 157 -30.89 0.43 -17.09
C LYS A 157 -31.29 0.22 -18.56
N THR A 158 -30.57 0.82 -19.50
CA THR A 158 -30.87 0.82 -20.93
C THR A 158 -29.61 0.53 -21.77
N PRO A 159 -28.94 -0.62 -21.57
CA PRO A 159 -27.61 -0.88 -22.13
C PRO A 159 -27.57 -0.81 -23.67
N ALA A 160 -28.64 -1.26 -24.35
CA ALA A 160 -28.74 -1.16 -25.81
C ALA A 160 -28.73 0.30 -26.30
N MET A 161 -29.40 1.20 -25.57
CA MET A 161 -29.42 2.64 -25.91
C MET A 161 -28.11 3.32 -25.59
N VAL A 162 -27.37 2.88 -24.56
CA VAL A 162 -26.01 3.37 -24.31
C VAL A 162 -25.05 2.93 -25.41
N GLY A 163 -25.13 1.68 -25.85
CA GLY A 163 -24.35 1.21 -27.01
C GLY A 163 -24.63 2.04 -28.27
N PHE A 164 -25.90 2.33 -28.54
CA PHE A 164 -26.29 3.23 -29.63
C PHE A 164 -25.79 4.68 -29.43
N MET A 165 -25.85 5.20 -28.21
CA MET A 165 -25.33 6.53 -27.88
C MET A 165 -23.82 6.63 -28.12
N LEU A 166 -23.05 5.62 -27.71
CA LEU A 166 -21.61 5.56 -27.94
C LEU A 166 -21.25 5.51 -29.43
N ASP A 167 -21.96 4.69 -30.22
CA ASP A 167 -21.80 4.66 -31.69
C ASP A 167 -21.98 6.06 -32.30
N LYS A 168 -22.99 6.80 -31.84
CA LYS A 168 -23.25 8.17 -32.30
C LYS A 168 -22.22 9.16 -31.80
N LEU A 169 -21.74 9.03 -30.57
CA LEU A 169 -20.65 9.85 -30.04
C LEU A 169 -19.37 9.66 -30.86
N TYR A 170 -18.99 8.41 -31.17
CA TYR A 170 -17.83 8.12 -32.03
C TYR A 170 -18.01 8.63 -33.46
N SER A 171 -19.22 8.55 -34.01
CA SER A 171 -19.54 9.14 -35.31
C SER A 171 -19.33 10.66 -35.31
N TYR A 172 -19.76 11.35 -34.26
CA TYR A 172 -19.55 12.79 -34.11
C TYR A 172 -18.08 13.15 -33.91
N LEU A 173 -17.35 12.41 -33.08
CA LEU A 173 -15.90 12.61 -32.89
C LEU A 173 -15.12 12.42 -34.19
N THR A 174 -15.45 11.37 -34.96
CA THR A 174 -14.86 11.12 -36.28
C THR A 174 -15.11 12.29 -37.22
N ARG A 175 -16.35 12.79 -37.26
CA ARG A 175 -16.69 13.94 -38.11
C ARG A 175 -15.98 15.22 -37.68
N MET A 176 -15.85 15.47 -36.38
CA MET A 176 -15.09 16.61 -35.87
C MET A 176 -13.61 16.53 -36.25
N GLN A 177 -13.04 15.33 -36.27
CA GLN A 177 -11.67 15.10 -36.73
C GLN A 177 -11.50 15.37 -38.22
N GLU A 178 -12.41 14.90 -39.07
CA GLU A 178 -12.41 15.21 -40.51
C GLU A 178 -12.51 16.71 -40.80
N LEU A 179 -13.21 17.45 -39.95
CA LEU A 179 -13.39 18.90 -40.06
C LEU A 179 -12.26 19.71 -39.38
N GLY A 180 -11.30 19.05 -38.73
CA GLY A 180 -10.21 19.70 -38.00
C GLY A 180 -10.66 20.46 -36.74
N ILE A 181 -11.79 20.07 -36.13
CA ILE A 181 -12.35 20.69 -34.93
C ILE A 181 -11.73 20.09 -33.66
N ALA A 182 -11.61 18.76 -33.61
CA ALA A 182 -11.03 18.01 -32.49
C ALA A 182 -10.48 16.67 -33.00
N GLU A 183 -9.44 16.15 -32.38
CA GLU A 183 -8.81 14.87 -32.76
C GLU A 183 -8.84 13.89 -31.58
N THR A 184 -9.10 12.62 -31.86
CA THR A 184 -8.91 11.55 -30.86
C THR A 184 -7.47 11.04 -30.93
N VAL A 185 -6.75 11.15 -29.81
CA VAL A 185 -5.31 10.86 -29.72
C VAL A 185 -5.02 9.78 -28.68
N ARG A 186 -3.89 9.09 -28.81
CA ARG A 186 -3.31 8.29 -27.72
C ARG A 186 -2.61 9.22 -26.73
N LEU A 187 -2.65 8.89 -25.44
CA LEU A 187 -1.98 9.70 -24.42
C LEU A 187 -0.47 9.77 -24.65
N SER A 188 0.15 8.71 -25.16
CA SER A 188 1.56 8.74 -25.56
C SER A 188 1.89 9.75 -26.68
N GLN A 189 0.93 10.09 -27.56
CA GLN A 189 1.15 11.08 -28.62
C GLN A 189 1.17 12.51 -28.08
N VAL A 190 0.39 12.76 -27.02
CA VAL A 190 0.27 14.07 -26.36
C VAL A 190 1.04 14.14 -25.03
N ASN A 191 1.93 13.19 -24.77
CA ASN A 191 2.82 13.18 -23.63
C ASN A 191 3.98 14.18 -23.81
N GLN A 192 3.63 15.46 -23.96
CA GLN A 192 4.55 16.58 -24.17
C GLN A 192 4.13 17.74 -23.27
N PRO A 193 4.23 17.58 -21.93
CA PRO A 193 3.80 18.60 -21.00
C PRO A 193 4.59 19.89 -21.18
N ARG A 194 3.87 21.02 -21.23
CA ARG A 194 4.49 22.36 -21.33
C ARG A 194 4.71 23.02 -19.97
N ARG A 195 4.00 22.53 -18.95
CA ARG A 195 4.02 23.04 -17.59
C ARG A 195 4.61 22.00 -16.64
N VAL A 196 5.29 22.50 -15.62
CA VAL A 196 5.93 21.68 -14.60
C VAL A 196 5.24 21.92 -13.26
N ILE A 197 4.68 20.87 -12.71
CA ILE A 197 4.10 20.83 -11.37
C ILE A 197 5.09 20.14 -10.42
N SER A 198 5.10 20.55 -9.15
CA SER A 198 6.02 20.01 -8.14
C SER A 198 5.35 19.04 -7.18
N TYR A 199 4.02 19.05 -7.11
CA TYR A 199 3.26 18.26 -6.15
C TYR A 199 1.84 18.01 -6.64
N VAL A 200 1.35 16.80 -6.38
CA VAL A 200 -0.06 16.42 -6.51
C VAL A 200 -0.50 15.86 -5.16
N PRO A 201 -1.67 16.27 -4.62
CA PRO A 201 -2.17 15.78 -3.34
C PRO A 201 -2.32 14.26 -3.27
N THR A 202 -1.99 13.69 -2.11
CA THR A 202 -2.31 12.30 -1.79
C THR A 202 -3.82 12.14 -1.58
N THR A 203 -4.51 11.52 -2.52
CA THR A 203 -5.96 11.30 -2.48
C THR A 203 -6.37 10.26 -3.55
N SER A 204 -7.66 10.06 -3.77
CA SER A 204 -8.22 9.19 -4.82
C SER A 204 -9.19 9.96 -5.72
N TRP A 205 -9.81 9.28 -6.68
CA TRP A 205 -10.90 9.85 -7.46
C TRP A 205 -12.13 10.25 -6.64
N LEU A 206 -12.23 9.85 -5.36
CA LEU A 206 -13.31 10.21 -4.43
C LEU A 206 -12.93 11.33 -3.44
N GLY A 207 -11.72 11.88 -3.51
CA GLY A 207 -11.30 12.94 -2.58
C GLY A 207 -10.90 12.44 -1.18
N GLY A 208 -10.46 11.18 -1.07
CA GLY A 208 -9.90 10.60 0.15
C GLY A 208 -9.80 9.08 0.06
N PHE A 209 -9.57 8.40 1.19
CA PHE A 209 -9.50 6.93 1.24
C PHE A 209 -10.60 6.28 2.10
N THR A 210 -11.54 7.07 2.62
CA THR A 210 -12.60 6.61 3.53
C THR A 210 -13.42 5.46 2.96
N LYS A 211 -13.51 5.36 1.63
CA LYS A 211 -14.19 4.28 0.94
C LYS A 211 -13.64 2.90 1.25
N TRP A 212 -12.33 2.81 1.45
CA TRP A 212 -11.59 1.57 1.69
C TRP A 212 -11.14 1.41 3.15
N ASP A 213 -11.18 2.48 3.97
CA ASP A 213 -10.65 2.47 5.34
C ASP A 213 -11.55 3.04 6.44
N GLY A 214 -12.74 3.57 6.13
CA GLY A 214 -13.54 4.29 7.15
C GLY A 214 -15.06 4.23 7.04
N GLU A 215 -15.64 4.00 5.86
CA GLU A 215 -17.11 3.96 5.69
C GLU A 215 -17.76 2.73 6.34
N ARG A 216 -17.01 1.63 6.50
CA ARG A 216 -17.39 0.50 7.34
C ARG A 216 -16.52 0.49 8.59
N ARG A 217 -17.15 0.30 9.75
CA ARG A 217 -16.46 0.25 11.04
C ARG A 217 -15.46 -0.92 11.10
N GLU A 218 -15.82 -2.02 10.47
CA GLU A 218 -15.07 -3.27 10.44
C GLU A 218 -13.80 -3.20 9.57
N HIS A 219 -13.64 -2.19 8.71
CA HIS A 219 -12.42 -2.02 7.90
C HIS A 219 -11.17 -1.97 8.79
N ALA A 220 -11.24 -1.29 9.92
CA ALA A 220 -10.11 -1.16 10.85
C ALA A 220 -9.59 -2.53 11.33
N ASP A 221 -10.51 -3.45 11.67
CA ASP A 221 -10.15 -4.78 12.16
C ASP A 221 -9.48 -5.62 11.07
N TYR A 222 -9.98 -5.56 9.84
CA TYR A 222 -9.39 -6.28 8.71
C TYR A 222 -8.03 -5.68 8.31
N TRP A 223 -7.87 -4.36 8.35
CA TRP A 223 -6.58 -3.72 8.05
C TRP A 223 -5.53 -4.18 9.06
N VAL A 224 -5.89 -4.30 10.35
CA VAL A 224 -4.99 -4.87 11.37
C VAL A 224 -4.55 -6.30 11.00
N LYS A 225 -5.47 -7.15 10.54
CA LYS A 225 -5.13 -8.53 10.13
C LYS A 225 -4.19 -8.59 8.92
N VAL A 226 -4.45 -7.79 7.88
CA VAL A 226 -3.59 -7.75 6.68
C VAL A 226 -2.22 -7.18 7.04
N LEU A 227 -2.16 -6.12 7.84
CA LEU A 227 -0.90 -5.50 8.28
C LEU A 227 -0.06 -6.45 9.14
N ASP A 228 -0.71 -7.20 10.04
CA ASP A 228 -0.05 -8.24 10.83
C ASP A 228 0.55 -9.33 9.93
N THR A 229 -0.20 -9.78 8.92
CA THR A 229 0.25 -10.79 7.96
C THR A 229 1.38 -10.28 7.05
N TYR A 230 1.29 -9.05 6.57
CA TYR A 230 2.36 -8.38 5.83
C TYR A 230 3.64 -8.25 6.65
N ARG A 231 3.55 -7.80 7.91
CA ARG A 231 4.71 -7.69 8.80
C ARG A 231 5.33 -9.04 9.10
N TYR A 232 4.53 -10.09 9.30
CA TYR A 232 5.03 -11.46 9.42
C TYR A 232 5.74 -11.90 8.14
N MET A 233 5.17 -11.64 6.96
CA MET A 233 5.84 -12.02 5.71
C MET A 233 7.20 -11.31 5.60
N ARG A 234 7.22 -9.98 5.76
CA ARG A 234 8.44 -9.16 5.66
C ARG A 234 9.52 -9.62 6.63
N GLY A 235 9.16 -9.84 7.90
CA GLY A 235 10.13 -10.30 8.89
C GLY A 235 10.69 -11.69 8.56
N LEU A 236 9.88 -12.59 7.98
CA LEU A 236 10.33 -13.94 7.66
C LEU A 236 11.24 -13.91 6.44
N GLU A 237 10.91 -13.10 5.44
CA GLU A 237 11.76 -12.88 4.27
C GLU A 237 13.12 -12.28 4.64
N GLU A 238 13.14 -11.31 5.56
CA GLU A 238 14.37 -10.73 6.10
C GLU A 238 15.20 -11.79 6.84
N ALA A 239 14.54 -12.61 7.67
CA ALA A 239 15.20 -13.64 8.46
C ALA A 239 15.82 -14.74 7.60
N LEU A 240 15.10 -15.16 6.55
CA LEU A 240 15.53 -16.20 5.62
C LEU A 240 16.43 -15.66 4.49
N GLY A 241 16.46 -14.34 4.27
CA GLY A 241 17.22 -13.71 3.20
C GLY A 241 16.65 -13.95 1.80
N GLY A 242 15.33 -14.13 1.68
CA GLY A 242 14.67 -14.43 0.41
C GLY A 242 13.16 -14.23 0.47
N LYS A 243 12.55 -13.96 -0.69
CA LYS A 243 11.11 -13.72 -0.79
C LYS A 243 10.28 -15.00 -0.65
N VAL A 244 9.08 -14.86 -0.11
CA VAL A 244 8.05 -15.91 -0.09
C VAL A 244 6.99 -15.54 -1.12
N THR A 245 7.31 -15.80 -2.40
CA THR A 245 6.51 -15.34 -3.55
C THR A 245 5.03 -15.72 -3.47
N GLU A 246 4.71 -16.93 -3.04
CA GLU A 246 3.32 -17.40 -2.94
C GLU A 246 2.53 -16.61 -1.89
N ALA A 247 3.16 -16.26 -0.76
CA ALA A 247 2.54 -15.40 0.25
C ALA A 247 2.38 -13.96 -0.23
N ARG A 248 3.32 -13.46 -1.06
CA ARG A 248 3.20 -12.13 -1.69
C ARG A 248 1.98 -12.04 -2.60
N TYR A 249 1.78 -13.01 -3.49
CA TYR A 249 0.59 -13.06 -4.36
C TYR A 249 -0.72 -13.09 -3.56
N ALA A 250 -0.77 -13.89 -2.49
CA ALA A 250 -1.93 -13.92 -1.60
C ALA A 250 -2.17 -12.56 -0.92
N ILE A 251 -1.11 -11.89 -0.43
CA ILE A 251 -1.24 -10.55 0.15
C ILE A 251 -1.72 -9.52 -0.88
N TRP A 252 -1.25 -9.57 -2.13
CA TRP A 252 -1.73 -8.66 -3.19
C TRP A 252 -3.24 -8.78 -3.37
N HIS A 253 -3.78 -9.99 -3.41
CA HIS A 253 -5.23 -10.20 -3.48
C HIS A 253 -5.96 -9.78 -2.20
N ALA A 254 -5.37 -9.95 -1.01
CA ALA A 254 -5.97 -9.43 0.22
C ALA A 254 -6.04 -7.89 0.25
N LEU A 255 -5.22 -7.21 -0.56
CA LEU A 255 -5.12 -5.76 -0.68
C LEU A 255 -5.90 -5.19 -1.89
N ASP A 256 -6.56 -6.04 -2.67
CA ASP A 256 -7.32 -5.68 -3.88
C ASP A 256 -8.41 -4.66 -3.53
N SER A 257 -8.40 -3.49 -4.18
CA SER A 257 -9.28 -2.37 -3.80
C SER A 257 -10.76 -2.73 -3.90
N ASP A 258 -11.13 -3.64 -4.80
CA ASP A 258 -12.51 -4.07 -5.00
C ASP A 258 -13.07 -4.75 -3.75
N PHE A 259 -12.24 -5.52 -3.04
CA PHE A 259 -12.68 -6.22 -1.83
C PHE A 259 -12.93 -5.27 -0.66
N TRP A 260 -12.29 -4.10 -0.68
CA TRP A 260 -12.37 -3.06 0.35
C TRP A 260 -13.43 -1.99 0.06
N TRP A 261 -14.02 -1.98 -1.14
CA TRP A 261 -15.03 -0.98 -1.51
C TRP A 261 -16.27 -1.05 -0.63
N ALA A 262 -16.60 0.00 0.13
CA ALA A 262 -17.62 -0.06 1.19
C ALA A 262 -18.99 -0.65 0.80
N GLU A 263 -19.56 -0.30 -0.36
CA GLU A 263 -20.86 -0.84 -0.81
C GLU A 263 -20.80 -2.33 -1.19
N PHE A 264 -19.64 -2.78 -1.68
CA PHE A 264 -19.40 -4.13 -2.19
C PHE A 264 -18.36 -4.89 -1.34
N TRP A 265 -18.21 -4.48 -0.08
CA TRP A 265 -17.19 -4.98 0.82
C TRP A 265 -17.29 -6.50 0.96
N THR A 266 -16.21 -7.21 0.64
CA THR A 266 -16.14 -8.69 0.61
C THR A 266 -15.10 -9.21 1.61
N PRO A 267 -15.38 -9.12 2.93
CA PRO A 267 -14.44 -9.54 3.97
C PRO A 267 -14.03 -11.01 3.87
N ASP A 268 -14.92 -11.87 3.37
CA ASP A 268 -14.63 -13.31 3.22
C ASP A 268 -13.48 -13.56 2.22
N LEU A 269 -13.37 -12.75 1.16
CA LEU A 269 -12.27 -12.85 0.20
C LEU A 269 -10.97 -12.32 0.80
N ILE A 270 -11.04 -11.21 1.55
CA ILE A 270 -9.89 -10.68 2.28
C ILE A 270 -9.37 -11.75 3.28
N GLU A 271 -10.25 -12.33 4.07
CA GLU A 271 -9.91 -13.37 5.06
C GLU A 271 -9.35 -14.62 4.37
N HIS A 272 -9.93 -15.04 3.24
CA HIS A 272 -9.43 -16.17 2.47
C HIS A 272 -7.96 -15.95 2.06
N TRP A 273 -7.65 -14.80 1.47
CA TRP A 273 -6.29 -14.50 1.03
C TRP A 273 -5.30 -14.28 2.17
N ILE A 274 -5.75 -13.71 3.29
CA ILE A 274 -4.95 -13.69 4.53
C ILE A 274 -4.61 -15.13 4.97
N ASN A 275 -5.59 -16.02 4.99
CA ASN A 275 -5.39 -17.41 5.39
C ASN A 275 -4.48 -18.18 4.43
N GLU A 276 -4.58 -17.94 3.12
CA GLU A 276 -3.65 -18.51 2.14
C GLU A 276 -2.21 -18.03 2.40
N ALA A 277 -2.02 -16.72 2.60
CA ALA A 277 -0.71 -16.17 2.94
C ALA A 277 -0.16 -16.78 4.25
N ARG A 278 -1.00 -16.85 5.29
CA ARG A 278 -0.64 -17.43 6.59
C ARG A 278 -0.33 -18.91 6.50
N GLY A 279 -1.09 -19.69 5.74
CA GLY A 279 -0.83 -21.10 5.51
C GLY A 279 0.55 -21.35 4.88
N VAL A 280 0.91 -20.56 3.87
CA VAL A 280 2.25 -20.62 3.27
C VAL A 280 3.32 -20.25 4.29
N LEU A 281 3.15 -19.14 5.00
CA LEU A 281 4.13 -18.59 5.94
C LEU A 281 4.37 -19.51 7.14
N ASP A 282 3.31 -20.02 7.77
CA ASP A 282 3.38 -20.91 8.93
C ASP A 282 3.92 -22.29 8.56
N SER A 283 3.68 -22.75 7.31
CA SER A 283 4.31 -23.98 6.82
C SER A 283 5.84 -23.86 6.68
N ARG A 284 6.35 -22.63 6.49
CA ARG A 284 7.79 -22.33 6.36
C ARG A 284 8.43 -22.03 7.72
N PHE A 285 7.74 -21.31 8.61
CA PHE A 285 8.27 -20.98 9.93
C PHE A 285 8.15 -22.17 10.90
N LYS A 286 9.25 -22.91 11.06
CA LYS A 286 9.35 -24.08 11.95
C LYS A 286 10.48 -23.90 12.94
N MET A 287 10.28 -22.97 13.87
CA MET A 287 11.27 -22.67 14.89
C MET A 287 10.62 -22.62 16.27
N SER A 288 11.35 -23.06 17.28
CA SER A 288 10.93 -22.96 18.67
C SER A 288 12.07 -22.47 19.55
N MET A 289 11.72 -21.89 20.68
CA MET A 289 12.64 -21.37 21.68
C MET A 289 12.14 -21.75 23.07
N ARG A 290 13.06 -22.17 23.94
CA ARG A 290 12.80 -22.33 25.37
C ARG A 290 13.98 -21.89 26.21
N PRO A 291 13.77 -21.33 27.40
CA PRO A 291 14.85 -21.12 28.34
C PRO A 291 15.33 -22.46 28.91
N LEU A 292 16.63 -22.57 29.21
CA LEU A 292 17.18 -23.75 29.88
C LEU A 292 16.81 -23.81 31.37
N LYS A 293 16.44 -22.66 31.96
CA LYS A 293 15.95 -22.53 33.33
C LYS A 293 14.81 -21.53 33.38
N ASP A 294 13.81 -21.79 34.23
CA ASP A 294 12.71 -20.85 34.42
C ASP A 294 13.07 -19.71 35.38
N VAL A 295 14.07 -19.92 36.23
CA VAL A 295 14.49 -18.98 37.28
C VAL A 295 15.99 -18.77 37.25
N TYR A 296 16.40 -17.51 37.19
CA TYR A 296 17.79 -17.08 37.31
C TYR A 296 17.94 -16.19 38.55
N SER A 297 19.03 -16.36 39.29
CA SER A 297 19.33 -15.54 40.46
C SER A 297 20.54 -14.66 40.19
N GLY A 298 20.53 -13.44 40.70
CA GLY A 298 21.66 -12.54 40.53
C GLY A 298 21.64 -11.36 41.48
N VAL A 299 22.49 -10.39 41.18
CA VAL A 299 22.72 -9.21 42.03
C VAL A 299 22.50 -7.96 41.18
N VAL A 300 21.93 -6.92 41.80
CA VAL A 300 21.74 -5.62 41.14
C VAL A 300 23.05 -5.13 40.52
N ASN A 301 22.97 -4.61 39.29
CA ASN A 301 24.09 -4.12 38.48
C ASN A 301 25.18 -5.17 38.13
N ARG A 302 24.89 -6.48 38.27
CA ARG A 302 25.78 -7.54 37.80
C ARG A 302 25.15 -8.32 36.65
N PRO A 303 25.93 -8.75 35.64
CA PRO A 303 25.41 -9.51 34.51
C PRO A 303 24.80 -10.84 34.97
N ILE A 304 23.63 -11.17 34.41
CA ILE A 304 22.98 -12.48 34.52
C ILE A 304 22.89 -13.06 33.12
N ASP A 305 23.43 -14.26 32.95
CA ASP A 305 23.43 -14.96 31.67
C ASP A 305 22.23 -15.88 31.56
N ILE A 306 21.29 -15.50 30.70
CA ILE A 306 20.13 -16.31 30.35
C ILE A 306 20.52 -17.21 29.18
N GLU A 307 20.32 -18.51 29.34
CA GLU A 307 20.60 -19.51 28.32
C GLU A 307 19.31 -19.98 27.68
N LEU A 308 19.25 -19.87 26.36
CA LEU A 308 18.12 -20.22 25.52
C LEU A 308 18.51 -21.38 24.62
N GLU A 309 17.62 -22.35 24.49
CA GLU A 309 17.71 -23.40 23.49
C GLU A 309 16.74 -23.09 22.36
N PHE A 310 17.28 -23.05 21.14
CA PHE A 310 16.54 -22.90 19.90
C PHE A 310 16.53 -24.24 19.18
N ASN A 311 15.40 -24.58 18.58
CA ASN A 311 15.33 -25.62 17.57
C ASN A 311 14.81 -25.02 16.26
N ASN A 312 15.60 -25.15 15.19
CA ASN A 312 15.28 -24.67 13.85
C ASN A 312 15.09 -25.86 12.89
N ASP A 313 13.83 -26.18 12.59
CA ASP A 313 13.42 -27.27 11.71
C ASP A 313 13.07 -26.76 10.29
N MET A 314 13.49 -25.54 9.92
CA MET A 314 13.23 -24.95 8.61
C MET A 314 14.15 -25.48 7.50
N GLY A 315 15.21 -26.23 7.87
CA GLY A 315 16.18 -26.78 6.91
C GLY A 315 17.18 -25.75 6.34
N THR A 316 17.08 -24.48 6.75
CA THR A 316 18.00 -23.40 6.38
C THR A 316 18.37 -22.57 7.61
N GLN A 317 19.49 -21.86 7.55
CA GLN A 317 19.84 -20.89 8.58
C GLN A 317 18.87 -19.69 8.52
N ALA A 318 18.63 -19.08 9.67
CA ALA A 318 17.78 -17.90 9.77
C ALA A 318 18.39 -16.85 10.70
N ARG A 319 18.24 -15.59 10.34
CA ARG A 319 18.77 -14.44 11.08
C ARG A 319 17.64 -13.74 11.84
N PHE A 320 17.78 -13.66 13.16
CA PHE A 320 16.82 -12.98 14.02
C PHE A 320 17.54 -12.08 15.00
N ARG A 321 16.78 -11.21 15.68
CA ARG A 321 17.23 -10.45 16.83
C ARG A 321 16.52 -10.96 18.08
N ILE A 322 17.27 -11.21 19.14
CA ILE A 322 16.72 -11.48 20.46
C ILE A 322 16.67 -10.17 21.25
N ILE A 323 15.51 -9.88 21.84
CA ILE A 323 15.33 -8.76 22.76
C ILE A 323 15.04 -9.31 24.15
N CYS A 324 15.89 -8.96 25.11
CA CYS A 324 15.73 -9.32 26.52
C CYS A 324 16.10 -8.12 27.40
N LEU A 325 15.10 -7.51 28.06
CA LEU A 325 15.25 -6.24 28.78
C LEU A 325 15.94 -5.16 27.92
N ASP A 326 17.12 -4.70 28.37
CA ASP A 326 17.96 -3.69 27.75
C ASP A 326 18.97 -4.27 26.75
N THR A 327 18.94 -5.58 26.54
CA THR A 327 19.90 -6.29 25.69
C THR A 327 19.27 -6.71 24.38
N GLN A 328 19.95 -6.41 23.29
CA GLN A 328 19.62 -6.87 21.95
C GLN A 328 20.80 -7.65 21.35
N VAL A 329 20.53 -8.84 20.84
CA VAL A 329 21.54 -9.73 20.27
C VAL A 329 21.09 -10.17 18.88
N GLU A 330 21.90 -9.91 17.86
CA GLU A 330 21.72 -10.52 16.54
C GLU A 330 22.18 -11.97 16.56
N LEU A 331 21.38 -12.84 15.96
CA LEU A 331 21.58 -14.28 16.01
C LEU A 331 21.38 -14.88 14.63
N THR A 332 22.33 -15.71 14.22
CA THR A 332 22.15 -16.63 13.10
C THR A 332 21.94 -18.03 13.67
N ILE A 333 20.72 -18.57 13.52
CA ILE A 333 20.36 -19.90 14.00
C ILE A 333 20.57 -20.90 12.86
N GLN A 334 21.50 -21.83 13.05
CA GLN A 334 21.72 -22.93 12.12
C GLN A 334 20.59 -23.97 12.21
N PRO A 335 20.33 -24.76 11.17
CA PRO A 335 19.39 -25.89 11.24
C PRO A 335 19.72 -26.83 12.41
N GLY A 336 18.67 -27.31 13.08
CA GLY A 336 18.76 -28.14 14.28
C GLY A 336 18.81 -27.34 15.58
N SER A 337 19.40 -27.93 16.62
CA SER A 337 19.43 -27.33 17.95
C SER A 337 20.65 -26.43 18.17
N SER A 338 20.41 -25.22 18.68
CA SER A 338 21.43 -24.24 19.01
C SER A 338 21.20 -23.69 20.42
N ARG A 339 22.29 -23.45 21.16
CA ARG A 339 22.23 -22.76 22.46
C ARG A 339 22.75 -21.35 22.32
N VAL A 340 22.01 -20.42 22.90
CA VAL A 340 22.27 -18.99 22.80
C VAL A 340 22.27 -18.40 24.18
N LYS A 341 23.20 -17.50 24.42
CA LYS A 341 23.34 -16.80 25.68
C LYS A 341 22.97 -15.33 25.49
N CYS A 342 22.05 -14.85 26.30
CA CYS A 342 21.66 -13.45 26.38
C CYS A 342 21.99 -12.92 27.77
N THR A 343 22.84 -11.90 27.87
CA THR A 343 23.27 -11.35 29.15
C THR A 343 22.45 -10.12 29.49
N VAL A 344 21.78 -10.10 30.63
CA VAL A 344 21.00 -8.94 31.12
C VAL A 344 21.65 -8.33 32.35
N VAL A 345 21.46 -7.02 32.55
CA VAL A 345 21.96 -6.31 33.74
C VAL A 345 20.79 -5.73 34.54
N PRO A 346 20.30 -6.42 35.58
CA PRO A 346 19.17 -5.96 36.37
C PRO A 346 19.50 -4.69 37.16
N ARG A 347 18.62 -3.70 37.13
CA ARG A 347 18.79 -2.40 37.81
C ARG A 347 18.08 -2.30 39.16
N LEU A 348 17.16 -3.22 39.44
CA LEU A 348 16.35 -3.22 40.65
C LEU A 348 16.41 -4.60 41.30
N ALA A 349 16.39 -4.64 42.63
CA ALA A 349 16.21 -5.87 43.38
C ALA A 349 14.73 -6.28 43.39
N GLY A 350 14.48 -7.58 43.53
CA GLY A 350 13.14 -8.16 43.56
C GLY A 350 13.04 -9.44 42.73
N SER A 351 11.84 -10.00 42.70
CA SER A 351 11.48 -11.11 41.81
C SER A 351 10.58 -10.57 40.73
N TYR A 352 11.00 -10.65 39.46
CA TYR A 352 10.20 -10.17 38.34
C TYR A 352 10.37 -11.03 37.09
N ARG A 353 9.29 -11.07 36.30
CA ARG A 353 9.20 -11.83 35.07
C ARG A 353 9.73 -10.99 33.91
N VAL A 354 10.68 -11.54 33.18
CA VAL A 354 11.35 -10.89 32.06
C VAL A 354 10.88 -11.54 30.76
N PRO A 355 10.24 -10.78 29.85
CA PRO A 355 9.94 -11.29 28.52
C PRO A 355 11.20 -11.36 27.66
N ILE A 356 11.24 -12.37 26.81
CA ILE A 356 12.28 -12.58 25.81
C ILE A 356 11.58 -12.74 24.47
N PHE A 357 11.96 -11.90 23.51
CA PHE A 357 11.36 -11.88 22.19
C PHE A 357 12.38 -12.28 21.13
N VAL A 358 11.92 -13.03 20.14
CA VAL A 358 12.65 -13.29 18.90
C VAL A 358 11.94 -12.52 17.81
N VAL A 359 12.64 -11.56 17.23
CA VAL A 359 12.08 -10.61 16.27
C VAL A 359 12.86 -10.64 14.96
N SER A 360 12.16 -10.32 13.88
CA SER A 360 12.76 -9.97 12.59
C SER A 360 11.94 -8.84 11.97
N GLY A 361 12.62 -7.83 11.44
CA GLY A 361 12.01 -6.53 11.15
C GLY A 361 11.24 -6.01 12.37
N ASN A 362 9.97 -5.68 12.15
CA ASN A 362 9.04 -5.20 13.19
C ASN A 362 8.04 -6.27 13.66
N TYR A 363 8.39 -7.57 13.52
CA TYR A 363 7.50 -8.68 13.89
C TYR A 363 8.10 -9.57 14.99
N ILE A 364 7.26 -9.99 15.94
CA ILE A 364 7.63 -10.93 17.01
C ILE A 364 7.19 -12.34 16.60
N TYR A 365 8.14 -13.26 16.42
CA TYR A 365 7.87 -14.64 16.03
C TYR A 365 7.74 -15.58 17.22
N LEU A 366 8.63 -15.43 18.20
CA LEU A 366 8.64 -16.24 19.39
C LEU A 366 8.72 -15.35 20.61
N GLN A 367 8.04 -15.79 21.66
CA GLN A 367 8.07 -15.15 22.95
C GLN A 367 8.21 -16.21 24.04
N THR A 368 9.09 -15.96 25.00
CA THR A 368 9.16 -16.72 26.24
C THR A 368 9.41 -15.79 27.42
N TYR A 369 9.49 -16.36 28.61
CA TYR A 369 9.70 -15.62 29.84
C TYR A 369 10.62 -16.37 30.78
N VAL A 370 11.40 -15.61 31.54
CA VAL A 370 12.17 -16.13 32.68
C VAL A 370 11.88 -15.29 33.92
N THR A 371 12.04 -15.86 35.10
CA THR A 371 11.99 -15.12 36.36
C THR A 371 13.40 -14.75 36.80
N LEU A 372 13.65 -13.47 37.07
CA LEU A 372 14.87 -13.00 37.70
C LEU A 372 14.62 -12.77 39.19
N ASN A 373 15.40 -13.44 40.03
CA ASN A 373 15.47 -13.20 41.47
C ASN A 373 16.75 -12.41 41.78
N VAL A 374 16.61 -11.11 41.96
CA VAL A 374 17.73 -10.18 42.09
C VAL A 374 17.80 -9.64 43.52
N VAL A 375 18.96 -9.76 44.15
CA VAL A 375 19.22 -9.20 45.49
C VAL A 375 20.21 -8.04 45.43
N TYR A 376 20.21 -7.18 46.44
CA TYR A 376 21.33 -6.24 46.63
C TYR A 376 22.58 -7.02 47.04
N GLY A 377 23.74 -6.64 46.49
CA GLY A 377 25.01 -7.24 46.89
C GLY A 377 25.36 -6.83 48.31
N ASN A 378 26.12 -7.67 49.03
CA ASN A 378 26.68 -7.25 50.31
C ASN A 378 27.73 -6.14 50.08
N ARG A 379 27.47 -4.96 50.70
CA ARG A 379 28.05 -3.60 50.53
C ARG A 379 27.24 -2.74 49.54
N ASP A 380 26.39 -1.78 49.93
CA ASP A 380 26.18 -1.08 51.21
C ASP A 380 24.67 -0.91 51.49
N PRO A 381 24.22 -0.83 52.76
CA PRO A 381 22.86 -0.39 53.06
C PRO A 381 22.64 1.02 52.50
N PRO A 382 21.39 1.42 52.15
CA PRO A 382 21.13 2.82 51.86
C PRO A 382 21.54 3.64 53.09
N SER A 383 22.44 4.61 52.88
CA SER A 383 22.71 5.63 53.89
C SER A 383 21.38 6.23 54.30
N SER A 384 21.12 6.17 55.60
CA SER A 384 20.02 6.83 56.30
C SER A 384 19.68 8.20 55.70
N ALA A 385 18.38 8.39 55.46
CA ALA A 385 17.67 9.66 55.31
C ALA A 385 18.52 10.93 55.45
N GLY A 386 18.86 11.54 54.32
CA GLY A 386 19.03 12.98 54.20
C GLY A 386 17.73 13.58 53.68
N GLU A 387 17.23 14.60 54.36
CA GLU A 387 16.01 15.35 54.03
C GLU A 387 15.87 15.72 52.54
N PRO A 388 14.64 15.83 52.00
CA PRO A 388 14.42 16.25 50.63
C PRO A 388 14.74 17.75 50.49
N SER A 389 15.85 18.07 49.81
CA SER A 389 16.01 19.38 49.19
C SER A 389 15.37 19.35 47.81
N ASN A 390 14.24 20.04 47.68
CA ASN A 390 13.54 20.28 46.41
C ASN A 390 14.48 20.93 45.38
N PRO A 391 14.66 20.33 44.18
CA PRO A 391 15.01 21.09 43.01
C PRO A 391 13.73 21.32 42.19
N VAL A 392 13.33 22.58 42.11
CA VAL A 392 12.35 23.08 41.16
C VAL A 392 12.88 22.82 39.75
N GLY A 393 12.40 21.76 39.12
CA GLY A 393 12.62 21.47 37.70
C GLY A 393 11.58 22.19 36.85
N ARG A 394 12.01 23.24 36.17
CA ARG A 394 11.24 23.94 35.12
C ARG A 394 11.01 23.00 33.94
N PHE A 395 9.78 22.92 33.48
CA PHE A 395 9.43 22.41 32.15
C PHE A 395 9.78 23.47 31.11
N PHE A 396 10.46 23.05 30.04
CA PHE A 396 10.48 23.74 28.75
C PHE A 396 10.17 22.70 27.67
N ILE A 397 9.21 23.10 26.82
CA ILE A 397 8.60 22.51 25.60
C ILE A 397 9.16 21.16 25.14
#